data_AF-A0A937P0U7-F1
#
_entry.id   AF-A0A937P0U7-F1
#
_cell.length_a   1.000
_cell.length_b   1.000
_cell.length_c   1.000
_cell.angle_alpha   90.00
_cell.angle_beta   90.00
_cell.angle_gamma   90.00
#
_symmetry.space_group_name_H-M   'P 1'
#
loop_
_entity.id
_entity.type
_entity.pdbx_description
1 polymer ?
#
loop_
_entity_poly.entity_id
_entity_poly.type
_entity_poly.pdbx_seq_one_letter_code
_entity_poly.pdbx_strand_id
1 'polypeptide(L)'
;MRESTKRKILGNGLYSVYRKIRFLLYKRKKLKERKRFLKSENEQEQEEFRKRVKEKDLQDKALEKGKRKQLKIDKKLEHDEIRTRIKKKAVKDRIVKKEEKRLLKLKKKDRKYSRRRLIRYIIKKQRRKFFYEIKTFDLNTLKRWFKGFKAIAENKDQRNNFLVISANSFVLFLLSYLLIYIIGQFITVWVSISFDYKTILFYYKIYYNIDSGDWMADSVKILYSIQPVTGLILGTISIIIYSTFRNETGLLKLFFLWAFVHGMVMFFGSLLMGTLLNKGFGWVIAYLYYRDTGKMIFSIISIFALVAVGGVISKSFLISGNSYFNFINKQNRKFLLSSQVLFPAILGTIVLIILKIPNDFYYGTIEEALFESLKLCTIVLVIIPIIASFNSFNEIYFDEEPRRIKLAWKFALFTIIALIAFRYGLYGINFGGE
;
A
#
# COMPACT_ATOMS: atom_id res chain seq x y z
N MET A 1 20.64 127.85 61.27
CA MET A 1 22.06 127.83 61.68
C MET A 1 22.90 127.37 60.50
N ARG A 2 23.79 128.22 59.96
CA ARG A 2 24.55 127.91 58.74
C ARG A 2 25.44 126.68 58.96
N GLU A 3 25.41 125.73 58.01
CA GLU A 3 26.11 124.44 58.11
C GLU A 3 27.62 124.58 58.33
N SER A 4 28.23 125.68 57.89
CA SER A 4 29.66 125.94 58.04
C SER A 4 30.10 126.12 59.50
N THR A 5 29.29 126.76 60.35
CA THR A 5 29.64 127.01 61.77
C THR A 5 29.57 125.72 62.60
N LYS A 6 28.61 124.82 62.29
CA LYS A 6 28.47 123.53 62.99
C LYS A 6 29.67 122.62 62.79
N ARG A 7 30.35 122.72 61.64
CA ARG A 7 31.52 121.91 61.31
C ARG A 7 32.76 122.30 62.11
N LYS A 8 32.92 123.59 62.43
CA LYS A 8 34.05 124.09 63.24
C LYS A 8 33.95 123.68 64.72
N ILE A 9 32.74 123.67 65.28
CA ILE A 9 32.52 123.40 66.71
C ILE A 9 32.51 121.90 67.02
N LEU A 10 31.82 121.10 66.22
CA LEU A 10 31.58 119.69 66.54
C LEU A 10 32.77 118.77 66.18
N GLY A 11 33.77 119.29 65.46
CA GLY A 11 34.79 118.45 64.85
C GLY A 11 34.23 117.52 63.77
N ASN A 12 35.10 117.04 62.89
CA ASN A 12 34.69 116.25 61.72
C ASN A 12 33.95 114.94 62.08
N GLY A 13 34.16 114.39 63.28
CA GLY A 13 33.48 113.18 63.74
C GLY A 13 31.98 113.37 63.95
N LEU A 14 31.58 114.36 64.75
CA LEU A 14 30.19 114.53 65.19
C LEU A 14 29.26 115.08 64.08
N TYR A 15 29.79 115.78 63.08
CA TYR A 15 28.97 116.29 61.96
C TYR A 15 28.44 115.18 61.04
N SER A 16 29.17 114.06 60.91
CA SER A 16 28.73 112.91 60.10
C SER A 16 27.49 112.21 60.66
N VAL A 17 27.36 112.18 61.99
CA VAL A 17 26.26 111.52 62.71
C VAL A 17 24.95 112.29 62.53
N TYR A 18 24.98 113.62 62.61
CA TYR A 18 23.81 114.48 62.45
C TYR A 18 23.14 114.35 61.06
N ARG A 19 23.94 114.19 59.98
CA ARG A 19 23.42 114.08 58.61
C ARG A 19 22.68 112.76 58.36
N LYS A 20 23.11 111.66 58.99
CA LYS A 20 22.49 110.33 58.83
C LYS A 20 21.08 110.25 59.42
N ILE A 21 20.83 110.87 60.56
CA ILE A 21 19.53 110.77 61.25
C ILE A 21 18.40 111.45 60.46
N ARG A 22 18.67 112.59 59.82
CA ARG A 22 17.64 113.37 59.09
C ARG A 22 17.15 112.67 57.81
N PHE A 23 18.02 111.93 57.13
CA PHE A 23 17.67 111.23 55.88
C PHE A 23 16.71 110.05 56.10
N LEU A 24 16.84 109.34 57.23
CA LEU A 24 15.99 108.20 57.55
C LEU A 24 14.52 108.60 57.78
N LEU A 25 14.28 109.76 58.41
CA LEU A 25 12.93 110.24 58.71
C LEU A 25 12.13 110.62 57.44
N TYR A 26 12.79 111.13 56.40
CA TYR A 26 12.14 111.51 55.14
C TYR A 26 11.69 110.28 54.30
N LYS A 27 12.49 109.20 54.29
CA LYS A 27 12.23 108.01 53.44
C LYS A 27 10.99 107.22 53.87
N ARG A 28 10.65 107.20 55.16
CA ARG A 28 9.49 106.42 55.67
C ARG A 28 8.13 107.00 55.26
N LYS A 29 8.00 108.32 55.10
CA LYS A 29 6.70 108.95 54.79
C LYS A 29 6.22 108.65 53.35
N LYS A 30 7.14 108.65 52.38
CA LYS A 30 6.83 108.52 50.94
C LYS A 30 6.40 107.11 50.48
N LEU A 31 6.69 106.06 51.28
CA LEU A 31 6.38 104.67 50.94
C LEU A 31 4.91 104.28 51.20
N LYS A 32 4.21 104.95 52.11
CA LYS A 32 2.83 104.60 52.46
C LYS A 32 1.81 105.03 51.39
N GLU A 33 2.02 106.17 50.75
CA GLU A 33 1.08 106.70 49.74
C GLU A 33 1.09 105.87 48.44
N ARG A 34 2.27 105.39 48.02
CA ARG A 34 2.44 104.63 46.76
C ARG A 34 1.73 103.26 46.75
N LYS A 35 1.49 102.64 47.91
CA LYS A 35 0.87 101.31 47.99
C LYS A 35 -0.65 101.30 47.77
N ARG A 36 -1.34 102.42 48.04
CA ARG A 36 -2.81 102.46 47.92
C ARG A 36 -3.28 102.60 46.46
N PHE A 37 -2.52 103.32 45.62
CA PHE A 37 -2.87 103.55 44.22
C PHE A 37 -2.72 102.29 43.34
N LEU A 38 -1.68 101.49 43.57
CA LEU A 38 -1.41 100.27 42.79
C LEU A 38 -2.43 99.14 42.96
N LYS A 39 -3.29 99.19 43.99
CA LYS A 39 -4.26 98.11 44.25
C LYS A 39 -5.52 98.25 43.40
N SER A 40 -6.01 99.46 43.18
CA SER A 40 -7.24 99.71 42.41
C SER A 40 -7.06 99.50 40.90
N GLU A 41 -5.86 99.73 40.37
CA GLU A 41 -5.55 99.57 38.94
C GLU A 41 -5.50 98.08 38.52
N ASN A 42 -4.96 97.22 39.39
CA ASN A 42 -4.84 95.77 39.12
C ASN A 42 -6.19 95.02 39.07
N GLU A 43 -7.22 95.49 39.79
CA GLU A 43 -8.51 94.79 39.84
C GLU A 43 -9.31 94.99 38.53
N GLN A 44 -9.19 96.16 37.88
CA GLN A 44 -9.87 96.43 36.62
C GLN A 44 -9.24 95.68 35.43
N GLU A 45 -7.91 95.58 35.37
CA GLU A 45 -7.23 94.82 34.30
C GLU A 45 -7.57 93.33 34.29
N GLN A 46 -7.76 92.73 35.48
CA GLN A 46 -8.06 91.29 35.58
C GLN A 46 -9.44 90.92 35.00
N GLU A 47 -10.41 91.83 35.06
CA GLU A 47 -11.77 91.53 34.61
C GLU A 47 -11.91 91.58 33.08
N GLU A 48 -11.26 92.55 32.43
CA GLU A 48 -11.19 92.60 30.97
C GLU A 48 -10.46 91.39 30.38
N PHE A 49 -9.37 90.96 31.01
CA PHE A 49 -8.60 89.80 30.56
C PHE A 49 -9.47 88.52 30.54
N ARG A 50 -10.31 88.32 31.57
CA ARG A 50 -11.20 87.15 31.67
C ARG A 50 -12.25 87.09 30.56
N LYS A 51 -12.76 88.25 30.09
CA LYS A 51 -13.73 88.28 28.98
C LYS A 51 -13.08 87.90 27.64
N ARG A 52 -11.89 88.43 27.34
CA ARG A 52 -11.17 88.13 26.09
C ARG A 52 -10.74 86.65 25.99
N VAL A 53 -10.40 86.02 27.10
CA VAL A 53 -10.04 84.59 27.14
C VAL A 53 -11.25 83.71 26.80
N LYS A 54 -12.44 84.02 27.34
CA LYS A 54 -13.65 83.22 27.07
C LYS A 54 -14.10 83.26 25.60
N GLU A 55 -13.95 84.39 24.93
CA GLU A 55 -14.30 84.51 23.50
C GLU A 55 -13.35 83.72 22.61
N LYS A 56 -12.04 83.75 22.90
CA LYS A 56 -11.05 82.93 22.19
C LYS A 56 -11.32 81.44 22.35
N ASP A 57 -11.61 80.98 23.56
CA ASP A 57 -11.94 79.57 23.84
C ASP A 57 -13.16 79.08 23.04
N LEU A 58 -14.16 79.94 22.84
CA LEU A 58 -15.35 79.60 22.05
C LEU A 58 -15.04 79.49 20.56
N GLN A 59 -14.23 80.40 20.01
CA GLN A 59 -13.78 80.34 18.62
C GLN A 59 -12.91 79.11 18.35
N ASP A 60 -11.99 78.80 19.26
CA ASP A 60 -11.12 77.62 19.15
C ASP A 60 -11.93 76.32 19.17
N LYS A 61 -12.94 76.21 20.06
CA LYS A 61 -13.85 75.05 20.11
C LYS A 61 -14.69 74.89 18.83
N ALA A 62 -15.11 75.98 18.20
CA ALA A 62 -15.85 75.93 16.93
C ALA A 62 -14.94 75.45 15.79
N LEU A 63 -13.71 75.96 15.72
CA LEU A 63 -12.71 75.55 14.75
C LEU A 63 -12.32 74.07 14.92
N GLU A 64 -12.16 73.61 16.16
CA GLU A 64 -11.86 72.21 16.48
C GLU A 64 -13.00 71.27 16.06
N LYS A 65 -14.27 71.67 16.27
CA LYS A 65 -15.43 70.91 15.81
C LYS A 65 -15.48 70.78 14.29
N GLY A 66 -15.12 71.84 13.56
CA GLY A 66 -15.00 71.82 12.09
C GLY A 66 -13.94 70.81 11.62
N LYS A 67 -12.73 70.90 12.18
CA LYS A 67 -11.63 69.97 11.87
C LYS A 67 -11.99 68.50 12.17
N ARG A 68 -12.67 68.24 13.30
CA ARG A 68 -13.12 66.89 13.66
C ARG A 68 -14.17 66.32 12.68
N LYS A 69 -15.06 67.16 12.13
CA LYS A 69 -16.03 66.73 11.10
C LYS A 69 -15.31 66.38 9.80
N GLN A 70 -14.37 67.21 9.35
CA GLN A 70 -13.60 66.96 8.13
C GLN A 70 -12.80 65.65 8.24
N LEU A 71 -12.08 65.47 9.36
CA LEU A 71 -11.33 64.24 9.62
C LEU A 71 -12.21 62.96 9.60
N LYS A 72 -13.46 63.05 10.06
CA LYS A 72 -14.40 61.92 10.00
C LYS A 72 -14.85 61.61 8.58
N ILE A 73 -15.04 62.63 7.74
CA ILE A 73 -15.39 62.46 6.33
C ILE A 73 -14.22 61.83 5.57
N ASP A 74 -13.01 62.36 5.76
CA ASP A 74 -11.80 61.85 5.10
C ASP A 74 -11.53 60.39 5.48
N LYS A 75 -11.63 60.04 6.78
CA LYS A 75 -11.52 58.65 7.24
C LYS A 75 -12.60 57.73 6.64
N LYS A 76 -13.81 58.24 6.43
CA LYS A 76 -14.90 57.46 5.82
C LYS A 76 -14.60 57.20 4.34
N LEU A 77 -14.11 58.21 3.61
CA LEU A 77 -13.70 58.09 2.22
C LEU A 77 -12.53 57.10 2.06
N GLU A 78 -11.49 57.21 2.89
CA GLU A 78 -10.37 56.26 2.91
C GLU A 78 -10.85 54.82 3.18
N HIS A 79 -11.75 54.64 4.15
CA HIS A 79 -12.28 53.33 4.49
C HIS A 79 -13.11 52.74 3.34
N ASP A 80 -13.91 53.56 2.64
CA ASP A 80 -14.66 53.12 1.47
C ASP A 80 -13.74 52.78 0.29
N GLU A 81 -12.68 53.55 0.05
CA GLU A 81 -11.65 53.22 -0.93
C GLU A 81 -10.96 51.89 -0.62
N ILE A 82 -10.52 51.67 0.62
CA ILE A 82 -9.92 50.40 1.06
C ILE A 82 -10.91 49.26 0.85
N ARG A 83 -12.18 49.43 1.22
CA ARG A 83 -13.23 48.43 1.02
C ARG A 83 -13.43 48.10 -0.46
N THR A 84 -13.40 49.09 -1.35
CA THR A 84 -13.51 48.84 -2.80
C THR A 84 -12.29 48.11 -3.36
N ARG A 85 -11.06 48.45 -2.91
CA ARG A 85 -9.82 47.75 -3.28
C ARG A 85 -9.83 46.29 -2.84
N ILE A 86 -10.27 46.01 -1.60
CA ILE A 86 -10.41 44.65 -1.07
C ILE A 86 -11.44 43.85 -1.88
N LYS A 87 -12.60 44.44 -2.20
CA LYS A 87 -13.62 43.80 -3.04
C LYS A 87 -13.07 43.47 -4.44
N LYS A 88 -12.40 44.43 -5.09
CA LYS A 88 -11.77 44.21 -6.41
C LYS A 88 -10.72 43.11 -6.37
N LYS A 89 -9.85 43.09 -5.36
CA LYS A 89 -8.84 42.03 -5.16
C LYS A 89 -9.49 40.66 -4.95
N ALA A 90 -10.51 40.57 -4.09
CA ALA A 90 -11.24 39.33 -3.83
C ALA A 90 -11.94 38.77 -5.09
N VAL A 91 -12.47 39.63 -5.97
CA VAL A 91 -13.04 39.20 -7.25
C VAL A 91 -11.95 38.66 -8.18
N LYS A 92 -10.81 39.36 -8.30
CA LYS A 92 -9.67 38.91 -9.11
C LYS A 92 -9.14 37.56 -8.63
N ASP A 93 -8.96 37.39 -7.32
CA ASP A 93 -8.49 36.14 -6.72
C ASP A 93 -9.48 34.98 -6.94
N ARG A 94 -10.80 35.26 -6.92
CA ARG A 94 -11.82 34.26 -7.26
C ARG A 94 -11.75 33.82 -8.72
N ILE A 95 -11.49 34.74 -9.65
CA ILE A 95 -11.32 34.44 -11.08
C ILE A 95 -10.08 33.57 -11.29
N VAL A 96 -8.93 33.99 -10.75
CA VAL A 96 -7.66 33.24 -10.83
C VAL A 96 -7.83 31.84 -10.25
N LYS A 97 -8.41 31.71 -9.05
CA LYS A 97 -8.65 30.40 -8.42
C LYS A 97 -9.60 29.51 -9.23
N LYS A 98 -10.56 30.09 -9.96
CA LYS A 98 -11.47 29.36 -10.85
C LYS A 98 -10.75 28.86 -12.10
N GLU A 99 -9.87 29.66 -12.68
CA GLU A 99 -9.03 29.30 -13.81
C GLU A 99 -8.00 28.21 -13.44
N GLU A 100 -7.31 28.36 -12.32
CA GLU A 100 -6.39 27.34 -11.80
C GLU A 100 -7.10 25.99 -11.59
N LYS A 101 -8.31 26.00 -11.00
CA LYS A 101 -9.13 24.79 -10.85
C LYS A 101 -9.51 24.18 -12.19
N ARG A 102 -9.82 24.98 -13.22
CA ARG A 102 -10.11 24.50 -14.58
C ARG A 102 -8.87 23.87 -15.21
N LEU A 103 -7.71 24.53 -15.13
CA LEU A 103 -6.43 24.03 -15.63
C LEU A 103 -6.02 22.73 -14.93
N LEU A 104 -6.21 22.63 -13.60
CA LEU A 104 -5.96 21.40 -12.85
C LEU A 104 -6.88 20.25 -13.29
N LYS A 105 -8.17 20.52 -13.56
CA LYS A 105 -9.11 19.52 -14.09
C LYS A 105 -8.70 19.04 -15.48
N LEU A 106 -8.27 19.95 -16.37
CA LEU A 106 -7.75 19.61 -17.69
C LEU A 106 -6.48 18.75 -17.59
N LYS A 107 -5.48 19.18 -16.81
CA LYS A 107 -4.25 18.41 -16.54
C LYS A 107 -4.54 17.01 -15.99
N LYS A 108 -5.52 16.86 -15.09
CA LYS A 108 -5.96 15.55 -14.57
C LYS A 108 -6.61 14.69 -15.67
N LYS A 109 -7.47 15.28 -16.52
CA LYS A 109 -8.11 14.60 -17.65
C LYS A 109 -7.07 14.12 -18.67
N ASP A 110 -6.09 14.95 -19.00
CA ASP A 110 -5.02 14.61 -19.93
C ASP A 110 -4.11 13.52 -19.37
N ARG A 111 -3.72 13.60 -18.08
CA ARG A 111 -2.98 12.52 -17.41
C ARG A 111 -3.74 11.19 -17.44
N LYS A 112 -5.06 11.21 -17.21
CA LYS A 112 -5.92 10.01 -17.30
C LYS A 112 -5.98 9.47 -18.72
N TYR A 113 -6.10 10.34 -19.73
CA TYR A 113 -6.13 9.96 -21.14
C TYR A 113 -4.79 9.37 -21.61
N SER A 114 -3.67 10.02 -21.29
CA SER A 114 -2.32 9.55 -21.60
C SER A 114 -2.00 8.21 -20.95
N ARG A 115 -2.36 8.01 -19.67
CA ARG A 115 -2.23 6.70 -19.00
C ARG A 115 -3.04 5.61 -19.72
N ARG A 116 -4.30 5.88 -20.11
CA ARG A 116 -5.13 4.92 -20.86
C ARG A 116 -4.55 4.59 -22.24
N ARG A 117 -3.95 5.56 -22.94
CA ARG A 117 -3.31 5.34 -24.24
C ARG A 117 -2.03 4.50 -24.10
N LEU A 118 -1.21 4.78 -23.08
CA LEU A 118 -0.01 4.00 -22.78
C LEU A 118 -0.36 2.55 -22.42
N ILE A 119 -1.36 2.34 -21.55
CA ILE A 119 -1.83 1.00 -21.18
C ILE A 119 -2.34 0.24 -22.40
N ARG A 120 -3.18 0.86 -23.24
CA ARG A 120 -3.66 0.24 -24.48
C ARG A 120 -2.51 -0.12 -25.44
N TYR A 121 -1.49 0.73 -25.56
CA TYR A 121 -0.31 0.46 -26.36
C TYR A 121 0.50 -0.73 -25.81
N ILE A 122 0.76 -0.75 -24.49
CA ILE A 122 1.47 -1.85 -23.82
C ILE A 122 0.72 -3.17 -24.00
N ILE A 123 -0.59 -3.19 -23.75
CA ILE A 123 -1.44 -4.38 -23.94
C ILE A 123 -1.41 -4.85 -25.40
N LYS A 124 -1.56 -3.93 -26.37
CA LYS A 124 -1.55 -4.28 -27.81
C LYS A 124 -0.18 -4.83 -28.23
N LYS A 125 0.91 -4.27 -27.72
CA LYS A 125 2.28 -4.73 -27.98
C LYS A 125 2.53 -6.12 -27.38
N GLN A 126 2.12 -6.34 -26.13
CA GLN A 126 2.22 -7.64 -25.47
C GLN A 126 1.36 -8.71 -26.17
N ARG A 127 0.12 -8.39 -26.53
CA ARG A 127 -0.78 -9.30 -27.26
C ARG A 127 -0.19 -9.71 -28.61
N ARG A 128 0.33 -8.76 -29.40
CA ARG A 128 0.97 -9.08 -30.69
C ARG A 128 2.19 -10.00 -30.51
N LYS A 129 3.04 -9.71 -29.52
CA LYS A 129 4.22 -10.54 -29.22
C LYS A 129 3.81 -11.96 -28.82
N PHE A 130 2.81 -12.09 -27.95
CA PHE A 130 2.26 -13.37 -27.51
C PHE A 130 1.67 -14.20 -28.66
N PHE A 131 0.81 -13.61 -29.50
CA PHE A 131 0.23 -14.33 -30.65
C PHE A 131 1.28 -14.70 -31.70
N TYR A 132 2.29 -13.85 -31.92
CA TYR A 132 3.41 -14.18 -32.79
C TYR A 132 4.24 -15.33 -32.23
N GLU A 133 4.56 -15.32 -30.94
CA GLU A 133 5.29 -16.41 -30.25
C GLU A 133 4.52 -17.73 -30.25
N ILE A 134 3.19 -17.70 -30.06
CA ILE A 134 2.35 -18.91 -30.19
C ILE A 134 2.28 -19.41 -31.62
N LYS A 135 2.05 -18.52 -32.60
CA LYS A 135 1.94 -18.92 -34.00
C LYS A 135 3.27 -19.43 -34.56
N THR A 136 4.39 -18.94 -34.04
CA THR A 136 5.74 -19.41 -34.39
C THR A 136 6.24 -20.52 -33.49
N PHE A 137 5.37 -21.13 -32.67
CA PHE A 137 5.66 -22.39 -31.98
C PHE A 137 5.69 -23.54 -33.00
N ASP A 138 6.69 -23.48 -33.87
CA ASP A 138 6.99 -24.47 -34.89
C ASP A 138 7.56 -25.74 -34.23
N LEU A 139 7.30 -26.91 -34.82
CA LEU A 139 7.95 -28.19 -34.48
C LEU A 139 9.48 -28.06 -34.40
N ASN A 140 10.06 -27.15 -35.18
CA ASN A 140 11.48 -26.82 -35.12
C ASN A 140 11.91 -26.23 -33.77
N THR A 141 11.05 -25.48 -33.09
CA THR A 141 11.31 -24.98 -31.72
C THR A 141 11.38 -26.13 -30.73
N LEU A 142 10.48 -27.11 -30.87
CA LEU A 142 10.48 -28.34 -30.08
C LEU A 142 11.78 -29.13 -30.32
N LYS A 143 12.18 -29.31 -31.58
CA LYS A 143 13.47 -29.96 -31.96
C LYS A 143 14.67 -29.23 -31.38
N ARG A 144 14.70 -27.88 -31.41
CA ARG A 144 15.77 -27.08 -30.77
C ARG A 144 15.79 -27.30 -29.25
N TRP A 145 14.62 -27.46 -28.65
CA TRP A 145 14.48 -27.75 -27.23
C TRP A 145 15.09 -29.13 -26.89
N PHE A 146 14.74 -30.16 -27.65
CA PHE A 146 15.35 -31.50 -27.53
C PHE A 146 16.86 -31.50 -27.76
N LYS A 147 17.38 -30.75 -28.74
CA LYS A 147 18.83 -30.56 -28.92
C LYS A 147 19.48 -29.90 -27.71
N GLY A 148 18.81 -28.94 -27.07
CA GLY A 148 19.27 -28.32 -25.83
C GLY A 148 19.35 -29.33 -24.67
N PHE A 149 18.37 -30.22 -24.52
CA PHE A 149 18.45 -31.31 -23.55
C PHE A 149 19.61 -32.26 -23.82
N LYS A 150 19.86 -32.60 -25.09
CA LYS A 150 21.00 -33.42 -25.47
C LYS A 150 22.33 -32.75 -25.10
N ALA A 151 22.48 -31.44 -25.38
CA ALA A 151 23.67 -30.68 -25.00
C ALA A 151 23.87 -30.63 -23.47
N ILE A 152 22.80 -30.47 -22.69
CA ILE A 152 22.85 -30.53 -21.23
C ILE A 152 23.29 -31.93 -20.75
N ALA A 153 22.86 -32.99 -21.42
CA ALA A 153 23.23 -34.36 -21.08
C ALA A 153 24.72 -34.66 -21.36
N GLU A 154 25.29 -34.03 -22.38
CA GLU A 154 26.70 -34.19 -22.78
C GLU A 154 27.67 -33.46 -21.82
N ASN A 155 27.31 -32.28 -21.30
CA ASN A 155 28.15 -31.55 -20.35
C ASN A 155 27.90 -32.00 -18.89
N LYS A 156 28.89 -32.67 -18.28
CA LYS A 156 28.80 -33.24 -16.92
C LYS A 156 28.41 -32.22 -15.85
N ASP A 157 28.98 -31.02 -15.87
CA ASP A 157 28.72 -29.99 -14.85
C ASP A 157 27.33 -29.36 -15.01
N GLN A 158 26.93 -29.07 -16.25
CA GLN A 158 25.58 -28.59 -16.53
C GLN A 158 24.53 -29.63 -16.17
N ARG A 159 24.79 -30.91 -16.46
CA ARG A 159 23.93 -32.03 -16.07
C ARG A 159 23.76 -32.13 -14.56
N ASN A 160 24.86 -32.06 -13.81
CA ASN A 160 24.82 -32.11 -12.35
C ASN A 160 24.03 -30.93 -11.77
N ASN A 161 24.29 -29.71 -12.26
CA ASN A 161 23.54 -28.53 -11.85
C ASN A 161 22.05 -28.63 -12.19
N PHE A 162 21.72 -29.18 -13.37
CA PHE A 162 20.34 -29.41 -13.80
C PHE A 162 19.63 -30.34 -12.82
N LEU A 163 20.23 -31.49 -12.54
CA LEU A 163 19.68 -32.50 -11.65
C LEU A 163 19.51 -31.97 -10.22
N VAL A 164 20.46 -31.20 -9.71
CA VAL A 164 20.36 -30.62 -8.35
C VAL A 164 19.24 -29.57 -8.27
N ILE A 165 19.14 -28.67 -9.24
CA ILE A 165 18.05 -27.68 -9.29
C ILE A 165 16.69 -28.36 -9.42
N SER A 166 16.61 -29.37 -10.31
CA SER A 166 15.41 -30.17 -10.49
C SER A 166 15.03 -30.95 -9.25
N ALA A 167 15.96 -31.61 -8.58
CA ALA A 167 15.71 -32.35 -7.36
C ALA A 167 15.22 -31.42 -6.23
N ASN A 168 15.88 -30.27 -6.03
CA ASN A 168 15.44 -29.27 -5.05
C ASN A 168 14.01 -28.80 -5.33
N SER A 169 13.73 -28.42 -6.58
CA SER A 169 12.41 -27.93 -6.96
C SER A 169 11.33 -29.02 -6.87
N PHE A 170 11.64 -30.26 -7.27
CA PHE A 170 10.76 -31.42 -7.19
C PHE A 170 10.41 -31.78 -5.74
N VAL A 171 11.41 -31.78 -4.85
CA VAL A 171 11.20 -32.02 -3.42
C VAL A 171 10.27 -30.96 -2.82
N LEU A 172 10.48 -29.69 -3.17
CA LEU A 172 9.63 -28.58 -2.67
C LEU A 172 8.24 -28.59 -3.30
N PHE A 173 8.11 -28.99 -4.57
CA PHE A 173 6.85 -29.23 -5.24
C PHE A 173 6.02 -30.26 -4.46
N LEU A 174 6.57 -31.46 -4.25
CA LEU A 174 5.88 -32.52 -3.50
C LEU A 174 5.54 -32.09 -2.07
N LEU A 175 6.49 -31.46 -1.39
CA LEU A 175 6.28 -31.02 -0.01
C LEU A 175 5.14 -30.01 0.11
N SER A 176 5.11 -29.02 -0.79
CA SER A 176 4.08 -27.99 -0.78
C SER A 176 2.70 -28.54 -1.10
N TYR A 177 2.61 -29.52 -2.01
CA TYR A 177 1.37 -30.24 -2.26
C TYR A 177 0.88 -30.99 -1.03
N LEU A 178 1.75 -31.80 -0.42
CA LEU A 178 1.41 -32.60 0.75
C LEU A 178 0.92 -31.72 1.90
N LEU A 179 1.62 -30.60 2.17
CA LEU A 179 1.21 -29.67 3.22
C LEU A 179 -0.21 -29.17 3.01
N ILE A 180 -0.52 -28.63 1.82
CA ILE A 180 -1.86 -28.09 1.52
C ILE A 180 -2.90 -29.20 1.56
N TYR A 181 -2.59 -30.37 1.01
CA TYR A 181 -3.54 -31.48 0.94
C TYR A 181 -3.87 -32.01 2.34
N ILE A 182 -2.85 -32.24 3.18
CA ILE A 182 -3.01 -32.74 4.56
C ILE A 182 -3.81 -31.75 5.40
N ILE A 183 -3.46 -30.45 5.37
CA ILE A 183 -4.23 -29.43 6.10
C ILE A 183 -5.68 -29.41 5.61
N GLY A 184 -5.90 -29.47 4.29
CA GLY A 184 -7.23 -29.53 3.71
C GLY A 184 -8.03 -30.74 4.21
N GLN A 185 -7.43 -31.93 4.24
CA GLN A 185 -8.06 -33.15 4.73
C GLN A 185 -8.43 -33.06 6.21
N PHE A 186 -7.52 -32.59 7.07
CA PHE A 186 -7.81 -32.41 8.49
C PHE A 186 -8.94 -31.42 8.75
N ILE A 187 -8.99 -30.30 8.03
CA ILE A 187 -10.09 -29.35 8.15
C ILE A 187 -11.40 -30.00 7.68
N THR A 188 -11.40 -30.78 6.60
CA THR A 188 -12.61 -31.49 6.16
C THR A 188 -13.12 -32.48 7.21
N VAL A 189 -12.23 -33.29 7.80
CA VAL A 189 -12.59 -34.25 8.86
C VAL A 189 -13.14 -33.51 10.09
N TRP A 190 -12.52 -32.40 10.47
CA TRP A 190 -13.00 -31.59 11.58
C TRP A 190 -14.42 -31.05 11.32
N VAL A 191 -14.68 -30.58 10.10
CA VAL A 191 -16.00 -30.10 9.69
C VAL A 191 -17.01 -31.24 9.58
N SER A 192 -16.62 -32.44 9.14
CA SER A 192 -17.56 -33.57 9.08
C SER A 192 -18.00 -34.05 10.44
N ILE A 193 -17.10 -34.01 11.44
CA ILE A 193 -17.46 -34.30 12.84
C ILE A 193 -18.51 -33.30 13.34
N SER A 194 -18.46 -32.03 12.91
CA SER A 194 -19.47 -31.03 13.30
C SER A 194 -20.86 -31.25 12.69
N PHE A 195 -20.98 -32.14 11.69
CA PHE A 195 -22.25 -32.62 11.13
C PHE A 195 -22.65 -34.00 11.67
N ASP A 196 -21.97 -34.50 12.70
CA ASP A 196 -22.17 -35.84 13.28
C ASP A 196 -21.99 -37.00 12.27
N TYR A 197 -21.18 -36.78 11.23
CA TYR A 197 -20.91 -37.79 10.21
C TYR A 197 -19.75 -38.70 10.61
N LYS A 198 -20.01 -40.02 10.62
CA LYS A 198 -18.97 -41.04 10.75
C LYS A 198 -18.08 -41.01 9.52
N THR A 199 -16.79 -40.74 9.70
CA THR A 199 -15.84 -40.54 8.59
C THR A 199 -14.62 -41.42 8.71
N ILE A 200 -14.13 -41.89 7.57
CA ILE A 200 -12.92 -42.68 7.45
C ILE A 200 -11.94 -41.90 6.59
N LEU A 201 -10.81 -41.53 7.17
CA LEU A 201 -9.75 -40.79 6.50
C LEU A 201 -8.78 -41.75 5.83
N PHE A 202 -8.75 -41.73 4.50
CA PHE A 202 -7.71 -42.37 3.69
C PHE A 202 -6.76 -41.32 3.10
N TYR A 203 -5.53 -41.72 2.79
CA TYR A 203 -4.56 -40.85 2.13
C TYR A 203 -5.06 -40.31 0.77
N TYR A 204 -5.95 -41.03 0.08
CA TYR A 204 -6.44 -40.61 -1.25
C TYR A 204 -7.80 -39.91 -1.19
N LYS A 205 -8.60 -40.14 -0.14
CA LYS A 205 -9.93 -39.53 0.03
C LYS A 205 -10.48 -39.61 1.45
N ILE A 206 -11.54 -38.86 1.70
CA ILE A 206 -12.38 -39.00 2.91
C ILE A 206 -13.63 -39.76 2.51
N TYR A 207 -13.90 -40.85 3.21
CA TYR A 207 -15.12 -41.62 3.05
C TYR A 207 -16.10 -41.22 4.16
N TYR A 208 -17.35 -40.96 3.78
CA TYR A 208 -18.43 -40.63 4.71
C TYR A 208 -19.35 -41.84 4.81
N ASN A 209 -19.46 -42.43 6.00
CA ASN A 209 -20.35 -43.57 6.26
C ASN A 209 -21.74 -43.05 6.61
N ILE A 210 -22.46 -42.60 5.58
CA ILE A 210 -23.78 -41.97 5.67
C ILE A 210 -24.68 -42.59 4.61
N ASP A 211 -25.92 -42.91 4.97
CA ASP A 211 -26.91 -43.40 4.05
C ASP A 211 -27.34 -42.31 3.05
N SER A 212 -27.80 -42.72 1.85
CA SER A 212 -28.12 -41.76 0.78
C SER A 212 -29.22 -40.76 1.15
N GLY A 213 -30.10 -41.09 2.10
CA GLY A 213 -31.20 -40.24 2.57
C GLY A 213 -30.79 -39.17 3.59
N ASP A 214 -29.65 -39.35 4.26
CA ASP A 214 -29.25 -38.51 5.40
C ASP A 214 -28.38 -37.31 4.99
N TRP A 215 -28.07 -37.18 3.69
CA TRP A 215 -27.30 -36.06 3.18
C TRP A 215 -28.06 -34.74 3.27
N MET A 216 -27.69 -33.90 4.23
CA MET A 216 -28.15 -32.51 4.27
C MET A 216 -27.52 -31.70 3.14
N ALA A 217 -28.34 -30.93 2.41
CA ALA A 217 -27.86 -30.11 1.28
C ALA A 217 -26.72 -29.15 1.66
N ASP A 218 -26.75 -28.59 2.87
CA ASP A 218 -25.72 -27.66 3.33
C ASP A 218 -24.42 -28.37 3.69
N SER A 219 -24.50 -29.59 4.24
CA SER A 219 -23.33 -30.41 4.52
C SER A 219 -22.56 -30.76 3.24
N VAL A 220 -23.26 -31.12 2.16
CA VAL A 220 -22.65 -31.40 0.84
C VAL A 220 -21.92 -30.16 0.33
N LYS A 221 -22.58 -28.99 0.35
CA LYS A 221 -21.96 -27.74 -0.12
C LYS A 221 -20.68 -27.43 0.66
N ILE A 222 -20.70 -27.59 1.98
CA ILE A 222 -19.58 -27.24 2.85
C ILE A 222 -18.44 -28.26 2.70
N LEU A 223 -18.71 -29.56 2.85
CA LEU A 223 -17.70 -30.62 2.84
C LEU A 223 -16.95 -30.73 1.52
N TYR A 224 -17.65 -30.58 0.38
CA TYR A 224 -16.99 -30.61 -0.92
C TYR A 224 -16.33 -29.28 -1.31
N SER A 225 -16.63 -28.17 -0.60
CA SER A 225 -15.97 -26.88 -0.81
C SER A 225 -14.72 -26.69 0.02
N ILE A 226 -14.65 -27.29 1.20
CA ILE A 226 -13.65 -26.94 2.21
C ILE A 226 -12.21 -27.17 1.74
N GLN A 227 -11.93 -28.29 1.05
CA GLN A 227 -10.58 -28.60 0.59
C GLN A 227 -10.13 -27.67 -0.57
N PRO A 228 -10.93 -27.44 -1.64
CA PRO A 228 -10.63 -26.43 -2.64
C PRO A 228 -10.43 -25.03 -2.04
N VAL A 229 -11.31 -24.59 -1.15
CA VAL A 229 -11.25 -23.27 -0.51
C VAL A 229 -10.00 -23.15 0.37
N THR A 230 -9.66 -24.18 1.13
CA THR A 230 -8.40 -24.24 1.90
C THR A 230 -7.19 -24.10 0.98
N GLY A 231 -7.19 -24.79 -0.17
CA GLY A 231 -6.16 -24.64 -1.19
C GLY A 231 -6.02 -23.20 -1.67
N LEU A 232 -7.13 -22.51 -1.96
CA LEU A 232 -7.13 -21.11 -2.37
C LEU A 232 -6.56 -20.18 -1.29
N ILE A 233 -6.97 -20.38 -0.03
CA ILE A 233 -6.52 -19.58 1.11
C ILE A 233 -5.01 -19.78 1.35
N LEU A 234 -4.55 -21.03 1.49
CA LEU A 234 -3.15 -21.34 1.73
C LEU A 234 -2.25 -20.94 0.55
N GLY A 235 -2.74 -21.09 -0.68
CA GLY A 235 -2.05 -20.60 -1.86
C GLY A 235 -1.87 -19.09 -1.82
N THR A 236 -2.94 -18.35 -1.50
CA THR A 236 -2.90 -16.88 -1.39
C THR A 236 -1.96 -16.41 -0.28
N ILE A 237 -1.99 -17.05 0.89
CA ILE A 237 -1.02 -16.78 1.97
C ILE A 237 0.40 -17.03 1.49
N SER A 238 0.64 -18.12 0.76
CA SER A 238 1.96 -18.48 0.25
C SER A 238 2.53 -17.44 -0.70
N ILE A 239 1.72 -16.85 -1.60
CA ILE A 239 2.23 -15.79 -2.50
C ILE A 239 2.51 -14.48 -1.76
N ILE A 240 1.77 -14.17 -0.69
CA ILE A 240 2.05 -13.03 0.19
C ILE A 240 3.40 -13.23 0.88
N ILE A 241 3.63 -14.41 1.46
CA ILE A 241 4.90 -14.75 2.12
C ILE A 241 6.05 -14.72 1.10
N TYR A 242 5.87 -15.30 -0.09
CA TYR A 242 6.83 -15.23 -1.19
C TYR A 242 7.21 -13.78 -1.51
N SER A 243 6.23 -12.87 -1.57
CA SER A 243 6.48 -11.46 -1.89
C SER A 243 7.43 -10.80 -0.89
N THR A 244 7.37 -11.19 0.39
CA THR A 244 8.29 -10.72 1.43
C THR A 244 9.71 -11.30 1.26
N PHE A 245 9.83 -12.56 0.88
CA PHE A 245 11.11 -13.27 0.76
C PHE A 245 11.69 -13.32 -0.67
N ARG A 246 11.12 -12.59 -1.63
CA ARG A 246 11.48 -12.74 -3.06
C ARG A 246 12.93 -12.36 -3.39
N ASN A 247 13.54 -11.50 -2.58
CA ASN A 247 14.93 -11.06 -2.77
C ASN A 247 15.93 -11.97 -2.04
N GLU A 248 15.46 -12.76 -1.07
CA GLU A 248 16.31 -13.67 -0.32
C GLU A 248 16.85 -14.79 -1.20
N THR A 249 17.98 -15.34 -0.80
CA THR A 249 18.73 -16.34 -1.57
C THR A 249 18.29 -17.76 -1.24
N GLY A 250 17.53 -17.93 -0.16
CA GLY A 250 17.01 -19.21 0.31
C GLY A 250 16.01 -19.88 -0.64
N LEU A 251 15.95 -21.22 -0.55
CA LEU A 251 15.05 -22.06 -1.35
C LEU A 251 13.58 -22.02 -0.88
N LEU A 252 13.31 -21.52 0.32
CA LEU A 252 11.94 -21.44 0.87
C LEU A 252 10.98 -20.62 -0.01
N LYS A 253 11.48 -19.62 -0.74
CA LYS A 253 10.63 -18.88 -1.70
C LYS A 253 10.09 -19.79 -2.81
N LEU A 254 10.85 -20.81 -3.23
CA LEU A 254 10.42 -21.78 -4.25
C LEU A 254 9.33 -22.70 -3.69
N PHE A 255 9.44 -23.09 -2.41
CA PHE A 255 8.37 -23.78 -1.69
C PHE A 255 7.07 -22.99 -1.69
N PHE A 256 7.11 -21.69 -1.35
CA PHE A 256 5.92 -20.84 -1.35
C PHE A 256 5.35 -20.60 -2.75
N LEU A 257 6.20 -20.54 -3.79
CA LEU A 257 5.71 -20.49 -5.17
C LEU A 257 4.97 -21.76 -5.57
N TRP A 258 5.52 -22.93 -5.26
CA TRP A 258 4.82 -24.20 -5.53
C TRP A 258 3.55 -24.36 -4.70
N ALA A 259 3.57 -23.96 -3.43
CA ALA A 259 2.38 -23.92 -2.58
C ALA A 259 1.28 -23.04 -3.19
N PHE A 260 1.63 -21.86 -3.72
CA PHE A 260 0.68 -21.03 -4.45
C PHE A 260 0.13 -21.73 -5.70
N VAL A 261 0.98 -22.36 -6.52
CA VAL A 261 0.52 -23.10 -7.72
C VAL A 261 -0.41 -24.24 -7.32
N HIS A 262 -0.05 -25.06 -6.33
CA HIS A 262 -0.88 -26.16 -5.86
C HIS A 262 -2.20 -25.66 -5.26
N GLY A 263 -2.20 -24.58 -4.50
CA GLY A 263 -3.43 -23.97 -3.99
C GLY A 263 -4.38 -23.55 -5.10
N MET A 264 -3.87 -22.90 -6.14
CA MET A 264 -4.65 -22.49 -7.30
C MET A 264 -5.16 -23.68 -8.12
N VAL A 265 -4.33 -24.72 -8.31
CA VAL A 265 -4.72 -25.98 -8.96
C VAL A 265 -5.76 -26.74 -8.13
N MET A 266 -5.64 -26.77 -6.80
CA MET A 266 -6.64 -27.41 -5.94
C MET A 266 -7.99 -26.69 -6.00
N PHE A 267 -8.01 -25.36 -6.08
CA PHE A 267 -9.26 -24.62 -6.20
C PHE A 267 -9.84 -24.68 -7.62
N PHE A 268 -9.15 -24.09 -8.59
CA PHE A 268 -9.65 -23.97 -9.96
C PHE A 268 -9.62 -25.29 -10.74
N GLY A 269 -8.69 -26.20 -10.42
CA GLY A 269 -8.70 -27.54 -10.99
C GLY A 269 -9.86 -28.39 -10.48
N SER A 270 -10.20 -28.30 -9.18
CA SER A 270 -11.41 -28.95 -8.64
C SER A 270 -12.68 -28.33 -9.20
N LEU A 271 -12.71 -27.00 -9.37
CA LEU A 271 -13.84 -26.31 -9.99
C LEU A 271 -14.03 -26.77 -11.44
N LEU A 272 -12.95 -26.80 -12.24
CA LEU A 272 -12.97 -27.22 -13.65
C LEU A 272 -13.34 -28.70 -13.83
N MET A 273 -12.66 -29.60 -13.12
CA MET A 273 -12.93 -31.04 -13.30
C MET A 273 -14.22 -31.44 -12.59
N GLY A 274 -14.59 -30.74 -11.52
CA GLY A 274 -15.82 -30.99 -10.80
C GLY A 274 -17.05 -30.63 -11.62
N THR A 275 -17.04 -29.50 -12.32
CA THR A 275 -18.13 -29.14 -13.24
C THR A 275 -18.25 -30.10 -14.41
N LEU A 276 -17.12 -30.56 -14.97
CA LEU A 276 -17.10 -31.44 -16.14
C LEU A 276 -17.53 -32.88 -15.82
N LEU A 277 -17.13 -33.40 -14.66
CA LEU A 277 -17.36 -34.80 -14.28
C LEU A 277 -18.47 -34.98 -13.23
N ASN A 278 -19.05 -33.89 -12.72
CA ASN A 278 -20.01 -33.89 -11.60
C ASN A 278 -19.49 -34.64 -10.35
N LYS A 279 -18.20 -34.48 -10.03
CA LYS A 279 -17.54 -35.07 -8.84
C LYS A 279 -16.90 -33.99 -7.97
N GLY A 280 -16.66 -34.28 -6.70
CA GLY A 280 -16.00 -33.35 -5.77
C GLY A 280 -16.73 -32.01 -5.70
N PHE A 281 -16.06 -30.91 -6.05
CA PHE A 281 -16.67 -29.57 -6.11
C PHE A 281 -17.87 -29.47 -7.09
N GLY A 282 -17.98 -30.41 -8.05
CA GLY A 282 -19.15 -30.56 -8.91
C GLY A 282 -20.45 -30.81 -8.15
N TRP A 283 -20.39 -31.53 -7.03
CA TRP A 283 -21.54 -31.73 -6.14
C TRP A 283 -22.05 -30.41 -5.58
N VAL A 284 -21.15 -29.51 -5.18
CA VAL A 284 -21.52 -28.17 -4.68
C VAL A 284 -22.34 -27.42 -5.74
N ILE A 285 -21.92 -27.48 -6.99
CA ILE A 285 -22.59 -26.78 -8.09
C ILE A 285 -23.94 -27.42 -8.43
N ALA A 286 -24.03 -28.75 -8.36
CA ALA A 286 -25.29 -29.47 -8.51
C ALA A 286 -26.29 -29.09 -7.40
N TYR A 287 -25.84 -29.01 -6.15
CA TYR A 287 -26.67 -28.63 -4.99
C TYR A 287 -26.98 -27.13 -4.92
N LEU A 288 -26.33 -26.30 -5.72
CA LEU A 288 -26.71 -24.90 -5.96
C LEU A 288 -27.74 -24.77 -7.11
N TYR A 289 -28.20 -25.89 -7.69
CA TYR A 289 -29.17 -25.95 -8.78
C TYR A 289 -28.79 -25.11 -10.00
N TYR A 290 -27.48 -24.95 -10.24
CA TYR A 290 -27.02 -24.28 -11.45
C TYR A 290 -27.29 -25.16 -12.68
N ARG A 291 -27.97 -24.56 -13.66
CA ARG A 291 -28.18 -25.16 -14.99
C ARG A 291 -26.83 -25.43 -15.67
N ASP A 292 -26.82 -26.24 -16.71
CA ASP A 292 -25.60 -26.60 -17.47
C ASP A 292 -24.84 -25.37 -18.01
N THR A 293 -25.56 -24.30 -18.34
CA THR A 293 -24.96 -23.01 -18.71
C THR A 293 -24.07 -22.45 -17.58
N GLY A 294 -24.49 -22.57 -16.32
CA GLY A 294 -23.71 -22.16 -15.16
C GLY A 294 -22.44 -23.01 -14.99
N LYS A 295 -22.55 -24.34 -15.14
CA LYS A 295 -21.40 -25.26 -15.10
C LYS A 295 -20.36 -24.88 -16.16
N MET A 296 -20.80 -24.58 -17.38
CA MET A 296 -19.94 -24.13 -18.47
C MET A 296 -19.22 -22.82 -18.14
N ILE A 297 -19.92 -21.84 -17.55
CA ILE A 297 -19.33 -20.56 -17.14
C ILE A 297 -18.22 -20.79 -16.10
N PHE A 298 -18.46 -21.63 -15.09
CA PHE A 298 -17.44 -21.96 -14.08
C PHE A 298 -16.21 -22.66 -14.68
N SER A 299 -16.40 -23.56 -15.65
CA SER A 299 -15.28 -24.18 -16.38
C SER A 299 -14.43 -23.15 -17.14
N ILE A 300 -15.08 -22.24 -17.88
CA ILE A 300 -14.39 -21.17 -18.63
C ILE A 300 -13.61 -20.25 -17.68
N ILE A 301 -14.24 -19.85 -16.57
CA ILE A 301 -13.60 -19.02 -15.54
C ILE A 301 -12.37 -19.73 -14.96
N SER A 302 -12.48 -21.03 -14.67
CA SER A 302 -11.39 -21.82 -14.10
C SER A 302 -10.19 -21.93 -15.04
N ILE A 303 -10.43 -22.21 -16.33
CA ILE A 303 -9.36 -22.24 -17.35
C ILE A 303 -8.70 -20.87 -17.44
N PHE A 304 -9.49 -19.79 -17.54
CA PHE A 304 -8.96 -18.44 -17.63
C PHE A 304 -8.15 -18.06 -16.39
N ALA A 305 -8.62 -18.42 -15.19
CA ALA A 305 -7.92 -18.17 -13.94
C ALA A 305 -6.58 -18.90 -13.87
N LEU A 306 -6.53 -20.20 -14.19
CA LEU A 306 -5.28 -20.98 -14.20
C LEU A 306 -4.25 -20.42 -15.19
N VAL A 307 -4.71 -20.02 -16.40
CA VAL A 307 -3.84 -19.40 -17.40
C VAL A 307 -3.35 -18.01 -16.94
N ALA A 308 -4.23 -17.20 -16.36
CA ALA A 308 -3.86 -15.89 -15.82
C ALA A 308 -2.84 -16.02 -14.67
N VAL A 309 -3.07 -16.97 -13.76
CA VAL A 309 -2.18 -17.30 -12.65
C VAL A 309 -0.78 -17.63 -13.17
N GLY A 310 -0.66 -18.53 -14.16
CA GLY A 310 0.62 -18.90 -14.73
C GLY A 310 1.36 -17.72 -15.38
N GLY A 311 0.65 -16.85 -16.09
CA GLY A 311 1.22 -15.62 -16.66
C GLY A 311 1.76 -14.67 -15.60
N VAL A 312 1.04 -14.48 -14.49
CA VAL A 312 1.44 -13.60 -13.39
C VAL A 312 2.68 -14.12 -12.65
N ILE A 313 2.75 -15.42 -12.35
CA ILE A 313 3.86 -16.01 -11.57
C ILE A 313 5.11 -16.32 -12.37
N SER A 314 5.05 -16.24 -13.70
CA SER A 314 6.19 -16.51 -14.58
C SER A 314 7.44 -15.73 -14.18
N LYS A 315 7.26 -14.43 -13.86
CA LYS A 315 8.36 -13.56 -13.42
C LYS A 315 8.88 -13.97 -12.05
N SER A 316 8.01 -14.42 -11.16
CA SER A 316 8.39 -14.86 -9.82
C SER A 316 9.27 -16.12 -9.88
N PHE A 317 8.92 -17.10 -10.70
CA PHE A 317 9.80 -18.26 -10.93
C PHE A 317 11.16 -17.85 -11.51
N LEU A 318 11.19 -16.89 -12.44
CA LEU A 318 12.45 -16.37 -12.96
C LEU A 318 13.31 -15.71 -11.86
N ILE A 319 12.70 -14.86 -11.03
CA ILE A 319 13.38 -14.18 -9.92
C ILE A 319 13.94 -15.18 -8.92
N SER A 320 13.18 -16.24 -8.60
CA SER A 320 13.63 -17.27 -7.65
C SER A 320 14.90 -18.03 -8.08
N GLY A 321 15.33 -17.89 -9.34
CA GLY A 321 16.61 -18.38 -9.83
C GLY A 321 17.84 -17.73 -9.15
N ASN A 322 17.67 -16.64 -8.40
CA ASN A 322 18.72 -16.05 -7.57
C ASN A 322 19.23 -16.98 -6.46
N SER A 323 18.51 -18.06 -6.15
CA SER A 323 19.05 -19.14 -5.28
C SER A 323 20.21 -19.91 -5.91
N TYR A 324 20.30 -19.93 -7.24
CA TYR A 324 21.22 -20.79 -7.97
C TYR A 324 22.22 -20.01 -8.82
N PHE A 325 21.81 -18.85 -9.34
CA PHE A 325 22.58 -18.07 -10.30
C PHE A 325 22.72 -16.62 -9.84
N ASN A 326 23.90 -16.04 -10.08
CA ASN A 326 24.18 -14.62 -9.93
C ASN A 326 23.53 -13.77 -11.03
N PHE A 327 23.47 -14.34 -12.24
CA PHE A 327 23.00 -13.67 -13.44
C PHE A 327 22.22 -14.65 -14.33
N ILE A 328 21.03 -14.22 -14.77
CA ILE A 328 20.20 -14.98 -15.73
C ILE A 328 20.24 -14.31 -17.09
N ASN A 329 21.08 -14.87 -17.97
CA ASN A 329 21.12 -14.53 -19.40
C ASN A 329 20.03 -15.29 -20.20
N LYS A 330 19.92 -15.02 -21.49
CA LYS A 330 18.96 -15.72 -22.38
C LYS A 330 19.20 -17.23 -22.51
N GLN A 331 20.43 -17.72 -22.36
CA GLN A 331 20.78 -19.13 -22.51
C GLN A 331 20.39 -19.94 -21.27
N ASN A 332 20.84 -19.52 -20.10
CA ASN A 332 20.60 -20.14 -18.79
C ASN A 332 19.13 -20.03 -18.38
N ARG A 333 18.39 -19.09 -18.96
CA ARG A 333 16.96 -18.96 -18.70
C ARG A 333 16.18 -20.22 -19.09
N LYS A 334 16.42 -20.79 -20.28
CA LYS A 334 15.72 -22.01 -20.70
C LYS A 334 16.10 -23.18 -19.81
N PHE A 335 17.38 -23.25 -19.45
CA PHE A 335 17.90 -24.22 -18.50
C PHE A 335 17.19 -24.13 -17.14
N LEU A 336 17.05 -22.92 -16.59
CA LEU A 336 16.33 -22.67 -15.34
C LEU A 336 14.85 -23.04 -15.44
N LEU A 337 14.17 -22.66 -16.54
CA LEU A 337 12.76 -23.02 -16.77
C LEU A 337 12.56 -24.54 -16.76
N SER A 338 13.39 -25.26 -17.53
CA SER A 338 13.30 -26.71 -17.63
C SER A 338 13.59 -27.40 -16.30
N SER A 339 14.69 -27.02 -15.66
CA SER A 339 15.15 -27.66 -14.43
C SER A 339 14.28 -27.30 -13.23
N GLN A 340 13.89 -26.03 -13.09
CA GLN A 340 13.18 -25.55 -11.91
C GLN A 340 11.66 -25.65 -12.03
N VAL A 341 11.07 -25.58 -13.22
CA VAL A 341 9.60 -25.54 -13.36
C VAL A 341 9.07 -26.79 -14.06
N LEU A 342 9.51 -27.06 -15.29
CA LEU A 342 8.86 -28.05 -16.15
C LEU A 342 9.06 -29.48 -15.68
N PHE A 343 10.31 -29.86 -15.46
CA PHE A 343 10.64 -31.21 -15.05
C PHE A 343 10.07 -31.55 -13.65
N PRO A 344 10.24 -30.69 -12.62
CA PRO A 344 9.59 -30.86 -11.33
C PRO A 344 8.07 -30.95 -11.39
N ALA A 345 7.42 -30.12 -12.20
CA ALA A 345 5.96 -30.15 -12.29
C ALA A 345 5.44 -31.41 -12.97
N ILE A 346 6.06 -31.85 -14.08
CA ILE A 346 5.64 -33.06 -14.81
C ILE A 346 5.89 -34.29 -13.93
N LEU A 347 7.12 -34.49 -13.45
CA LEU A 347 7.44 -35.65 -12.62
C LEU A 347 6.71 -35.62 -11.29
N GLY A 348 6.64 -34.45 -10.65
CA GLY A 348 5.90 -34.28 -9.41
C GLY A 348 4.44 -34.65 -9.58
N THR A 349 3.80 -34.21 -10.66
CA THR A 349 2.41 -34.58 -10.96
C THR A 349 2.24 -36.08 -11.16
N ILE A 350 3.13 -36.73 -11.91
CA ILE A 350 3.10 -38.18 -12.11
C ILE A 350 3.24 -38.92 -10.77
N VAL A 351 4.20 -38.51 -9.93
CA VAL A 351 4.40 -39.12 -8.61
C VAL A 351 3.18 -38.92 -7.72
N LEU A 352 2.57 -37.73 -7.72
CA LEU A 352 1.35 -37.46 -6.94
C LEU A 352 0.15 -38.29 -7.44
N ILE A 353 0.02 -38.50 -8.75
CA ILE A 353 -1.02 -39.37 -9.32
C ILE A 353 -0.82 -40.81 -8.83
N ILE A 354 0.39 -41.36 -8.98
CA ILE A 354 0.72 -42.72 -8.53
C ILE A 354 0.46 -42.87 -7.02
N LEU A 355 0.88 -41.89 -6.24
CA LEU A 355 0.72 -41.86 -4.79
C LEU A 355 -0.74 -41.73 -4.34
N LYS A 356 -1.64 -41.31 -5.22
CA LYS A 356 -3.09 -41.26 -4.95
C LYS A 356 -3.87 -42.46 -5.45
N ILE A 357 -3.23 -43.39 -6.17
CA ILE A 357 -3.89 -44.64 -6.56
C ILE A 357 -4.24 -45.40 -5.27
N PRO A 358 -5.52 -45.78 -5.06
CA PRO A 358 -5.95 -46.56 -3.91
C PRO A 358 -5.29 -47.94 -3.93
N ASN A 359 -4.86 -48.44 -2.77
CA ASN A 359 -4.46 -49.84 -2.63
C ASN A 359 -5.67 -50.77 -2.71
N ASP A 360 -6.79 -50.33 -2.11
CA ASP A 360 -8.02 -51.12 -2.02
C ASP A 360 -9.12 -50.46 -2.84
N PHE A 361 -9.49 -51.12 -3.95
CA PHE A 361 -10.60 -50.68 -4.81
C PHE A 361 -11.97 -50.84 -4.15
N TYR A 362 -12.06 -51.46 -2.97
CA TYR A 362 -13.33 -51.60 -2.24
C TYR A 362 -13.94 -50.23 -1.92
N TYR A 363 -13.11 -49.29 -1.44
CA TYR A 363 -13.56 -47.94 -1.14
C TYR A 363 -13.40 -47.00 -2.32
N GLY A 364 -12.42 -47.19 -3.22
CA GLY A 364 -12.13 -46.27 -4.33
C GLY A 364 -12.68 -46.71 -5.68
N THR A 365 -13.40 -45.83 -6.38
CA THR A 365 -13.82 -46.10 -7.77
C THR A 365 -12.78 -45.58 -8.79
N ILE A 366 -12.73 -46.21 -9.97
CA ILE A 366 -11.87 -45.77 -11.09
C ILE A 366 -12.20 -44.32 -11.49
N GLU A 367 -13.48 -43.94 -11.42
CA GLU A 367 -13.94 -42.58 -11.73
C GLU A 367 -13.35 -41.53 -10.77
N GLU A 368 -13.25 -41.83 -9.49
CA GLU A 368 -12.65 -40.93 -8.48
C GLU A 368 -11.15 -40.77 -8.72
N ALA A 369 -10.44 -41.86 -9.00
CA ALA A 369 -9.02 -41.83 -9.33
C ALA A 369 -8.78 -41.00 -10.61
N LEU A 370 -9.64 -41.14 -11.61
CA LEU A 370 -9.60 -40.35 -12.84
C LEU A 370 -9.88 -38.87 -12.58
N PHE A 371 -10.89 -38.55 -11.76
CA PHE A 371 -11.18 -37.17 -11.35
C PHE A 371 -9.98 -36.52 -10.65
N GLU A 372 -9.37 -37.19 -9.67
CA GLU A 372 -8.20 -36.69 -8.94
C GLU A 372 -7.00 -36.50 -9.87
N SER A 373 -6.78 -37.43 -10.79
CA SER A 373 -5.68 -37.38 -11.78
C SER A 373 -5.86 -36.22 -12.75
N LEU A 374 -7.07 -36.06 -13.32
CA LEU A 374 -7.37 -34.96 -14.23
C LEU A 374 -7.29 -33.61 -13.54
N LYS A 375 -7.74 -33.52 -12.28
CA LYS A 375 -7.58 -32.31 -11.46
C LYS A 375 -6.10 -31.95 -11.33
N LEU A 376 -5.23 -32.90 -10.99
CA LEU A 376 -3.79 -32.64 -10.90
C LEU A 376 -3.18 -32.22 -12.25
N CYS A 377 -3.61 -32.85 -13.35
CA CYS A 377 -3.18 -32.50 -14.70
C CYS A 377 -3.55 -31.06 -15.12
N THR A 378 -4.50 -30.40 -14.45
CA THR A 378 -4.82 -28.99 -14.74
C THR A 378 -3.65 -28.04 -14.47
N ILE A 379 -2.60 -28.47 -13.77
CA ILE A 379 -1.34 -27.72 -13.64
C ILE A 379 -0.71 -27.38 -15.00
N VAL A 380 -0.97 -28.17 -16.04
CA VAL A 380 -0.52 -27.88 -17.41
C VAL A 380 -1.05 -26.53 -17.89
N LEU A 381 -2.27 -26.14 -17.51
CA LEU A 381 -2.85 -24.83 -17.85
C LEU A 381 -2.08 -23.67 -17.20
N VAL A 382 -1.46 -23.90 -16.04
CA VAL A 382 -0.57 -22.92 -15.37
C VAL A 382 0.80 -22.89 -16.05
N ILE A 383 1.31 -24.05 -16.48
CA ILE A 383 2.64 -24.18 -17.08
C ILE A 383 2.73 -23.54 -18.47
N ILE A 384 1.72 -23.69 -19.32
CA ILE A 384 1.69 -23.13 -20.69
C ILE A 384 2.06 -21.63 -20.73
N PRO A 385 1.37 -20.73 -20.00
CA PRO A 385 1.70 -19.31 -19.98
C PRO A 385 3.03 -19.01 -19.29
N ILE A 386 3.50 -19.89 -18.38
CA ILE A 386 4.87 -19.79 -17.83
C ILE A 386 5.89 -19.96 -18.95
N ILE A 387 5.80 -21.02 -19.74
CA ILE A 387 6.71 -21.27 -20.87
C ILE A 387 6.71 -20.08 -21.84
N ALA A 388 5.53 -19.59 -22.20
CA ALA A 388 5.38 -18.46 -23.12
C ALA A 388 6.03 -17.19 -22.56
N SER A 389 5.73 -16.85 -21.31
CA SER A 389 6.17 -15.59 -20.70
C SER A 389 7.64 -15.60 -20.28
N PHE A 390 8.20 -16.75 -19.89
CA PHE A 390 9.56 -16.85 -19.37
C PHE A 390 10.60 -16.30 -20.36
N ASN A 391 10.46 -16.60 -21.65
CA ASN A 391 11.38 -16.13 -22.69
C ASN A 391 11.26 -14.63 -22.98
N SER A 392 10.17 -13.98 -22.56
CA SER A 392 9.89 -12.59 -22.90
C SER A 392 10.59 -11.56 -22.00
N PHE A 393 11.07 -11.97 -20.82
CA PHE A 393 11.68 -11.08 -19.82
C PHE A 393 13.09 -10.60 -20.23
N ASN A 394 13.57 -9.51 -19.62
CA ASN A 394 14.94 -9.05 -19.80
C ASN A 394 15.91 -9.87 -18.95
N GLU A 395 17.21 -9.71 -19.20
CA GLU A 395 18.26 -10.30 -18.37
C GLU A 395 18.21 -9.70 -16.97
N ILE A 396 18.48 -10.52 -15.96
CA ILE A 396 18.37 -10.12 -14.55
C ILE A 396 19.70 -10.41 -13.87
N TYR A 397 20.23 -9.38 -13.24
CA TYR A 397 21.40 -9.44 -12.36
C TYR A 397 20.92 -9.43 -10.91
N PHE A 398 21.47 -10.33 -10.09
CA PHE A 398 21.08 -10.45 -8.68
C PHE A 398 22.16 -9.91 -7.75
N ASP A 399 23.33 -10.55 -7.71
CA ASP A 399 24.44 -10.23 -6.79
C ASP A 399 25.80 -10.62 -7.38
N GLU A 400 26.86 -10.02 -6.84
CA GLU A 400 28.27 -10.30 -7.19
C GLU A 400 28.80 -11.59 -6.53
N GLU A 401 28.30 -11.96 -5.34
CA GLU A 401 28.82 -13.08 -4.57
C GLU A 401 28.53 -14.45 -5.23
N PRO A 402 29.56 -15.26 -5.56
CA PRO A 402 29.37 -16.48 -6.35
C PRO A 402 28.46 -17.49 -5.63
N ARG A 403 27.33 -17.83 -6.28
CA ARG A 403 26.36 -18.81 -5.78
C ARG A 403 26.84 -20.23 -6.05
N ARG A 404 26.73 -21.12 -5.05
CA ARG A 404 27.00 -22.56 -5.21
C ARG A 404 25.69 -23.34 -5.24
N ILE A 405 25.48 -24.11 -6.30
CA ILE A 405 24.32 -24.99 -6.44
C ILE A 405 24.56 -26.20 -5.53
N LYS A 406 23.78 -26.31 -4.45
CA LYS A 406 23.84 -27.43 -3.50
C LYS A 406 22.47 -28.09 -3.38
N LEU A 407 22.48 -29.40 -3.17
CA LEU A 407 21.28 -30.16 -2.89
C LEU A 407 20.80 -29.87 -1.46
N ALA A 408 19.53 -29.54 -1.31
CA ALA A 408 18.94 -29.19 -0.03
C ALA A 408 18.46 -30.43 0.70
N TRP A 409 19.42 -31.22 1.20
CA TRP A 409 19.18 -32.54 1.78
C TRP A 409 18.14 -32.55 2.92
N LYS A 410 18.06 -31.45 3.68
CA LYS A 410 17.07 -31.27 4.76
C LYS A 410 15.63 -31.32 4.22
N PHE A 411 15.35 -30.63 3.12
CA PHE A 411 14.02 -30.70 2.50
C PHE A 411 13.78 -32.07 1.88
N ALA A 412 14.78 -32.68 1.25
CA ALA A 412 14.64 -34.02 0.66
C ALA A 412 14.26 -35.07 1.71
N LEU A 413 14.99 -35.10 2.83
CA LEU A 413 14.72 -35.98 3.95
C LEU A 413 13.31 -35.74 4.51
N PHE A 414 12.95 -34.48 4.76
CA PHE A 414 11.63 -34.12 5.28
C PHE A 414 10.49 -34.54 4.34
N THR A 415 10.65 -34.35 3.03
CA THR A 415 9.67 -34.79 2.03
C THR A 415 9.53 -36.31 1.98
N ILE A 416 10.62 -37.07 2.07
CA ILE A 416 10.56 -38.54 2.11
C ILE A 416 9.79 -39.01 3.35
N ILE A 417 10.10 -38.45 4.52
CA ILE A 417 9.38 -38.76 5.77
C ILE A 417 7.90 -38.40 5.63
N ALA A 418 7.59 -37.22 5.09
CA ALA A 418 6.22 -36.77 4.86
C ALA A 418 5.46 -37.68 3.89
N LEU A 419 6.10 -38.17 2.82
CA LEU A 419 5.49 -39.10 1.86
C LEU A 419 5.17 -40.46 2.50
N ILE A 420 6.10 -41.00 3.29
CA ILE A 420 5.93 -42.27 4.00
C ILE A 420 4.81 -42.13 5.05
N ALA A 421 4.88 -41.07 5.88
CA ALA A 421 3.86 -40.78 6.87
C ALA A 421 2.48 -40.55 6.23
N PHE A 422 2.43 -39.86 5.09
CA PHE A 422 1.19 -39.67 4.35
C PHE A 422 0.59 -40.97 3.83
N ARG A 423 1.41 -41.84 3.20
CA ARG A 423 0.92 -43.08 2.58
C ARG A 423 0.51 -44.12 3.61
N TYR A 424 1.29 -44.30 4.67
CA TYR A 424 1.07 -45.36 5.66
C TYR A 424 0.35 -44.88 6.92
N GLY A 425 0.50 -43.61 7.29
CA GLY A 425 -0.16 -43.06 8.48
C GLY A 425 -1.65 -42.80 8.28
N LEU A 426 -2.09 -42.46 7.06
CA LEU A 426 -3.49 -42.19 6.74
C LEU A 426 -4.20 -43.41 6.12
N TYR A 427 -3.93 -44.60 6.64
CA TYR A 427 -4.55 -45.84 6.16
C TYR A 427 -5.84 -46.16 6.93
N GLY A 428 -6.91 -45.40 6.66
CA GLY A 428 -8.25 -45.70 7.17
C GLY A 428 -8.49 -45.33 8.63
N ILE A 429 -8.15 -44.10 9.02
CA ILE A 429 -8.40 -43.62 10.39
C ILE A 429 -9.89 -43.29 10.53
N ASN A 430 -10.57 -43.95 11.48
CA ASN A 430 -11.98 -43.70 11.78
C ASN A 430 -12.16 -42.49 12.70
N PHE A 431 -13.11 -41.62 12.38
CA PHE A 431 -13.52 -40.46 13.16
C PHE A 431 -15.04 -40.46 13.34
N GLY A 432 -15.50 -40.11 14.54
CA GLY A 432 -16.91 -40.22 14.97
C GLY A 432 -17.10 -41.40 15.92
N GLY A 433 -17.73 -41.16 17.08
CA GLY A 433 -17.95 -42.17 18.11
C GLY A 433 -18.95 -43.25 17.67
N GLU A 434 -18.92 -44.41 18.34
CA GLU A 434 -19.91 -45.48 18.15
C GLU A 434 -21.32 -45.02 18.49
#